data_AF-A0A2S4KH45-F1
#
_entry.id   AF-A0A2S4KH45-F1
#
_cell.length_a   1.000
_cell.length_b   1.000
_cell.length_c   1.000
_cell.angle_alpha   90.00
_cell.angle_beta   90.00
_cell.angle_gamma   90.00
#
_symmetry.space_group_name_H-M   'P 1'
#
loop_
_entity.id
_entity.type
_entity.pdbx_description
1 polymer ?
#
loop_
_entity_poly.entity_id
_entity_poly.type
_entity_poly.pdbx_seq_one_letter_code
_entity_poly.pdbx_strand_id
1 'polypeptide(L)'
;MTQPPAATGSRLLDLPLERTLHAWVQRFGEPRWRGCHVEGWVFESQAARLAAAQQLAAAGVHARFHSAYKPLVQHFMDHVDCTQVVQARVRYPLAAHGPAQRFRLEAYPLAALLGGGILHMEPHDDAGGGYHVELKLRDGTRTVQHVHAPNRVHTDMTGATVLSPTGWLRVGTQEGAADLIDTAVCTDYEQAFAAAVQAVRSHAWPDHEPYFDRLLLRVDLPGYEQPVGAAGETISTLEALHEDLYFTLLEFFQQHSGRPVGDRRLQPGQIVPDVRAGDGAPHVQVDLLPFAACADDLPAHPTAHAPDSLATLAKSPAPDRITQTLHAWPAQRFSARSRQGRTVWGQYHAGTQAPVFISAGQHANETSGIVGALRAAEVLQAQPGAHFALIALENPDGYALHRALSARHPGHMHHAARYTALGDDVEYRDHAPLYEREARQSALALSGAQLHVNLHGYPAHEWTRPLSGYVPRGFEQWMLPKGFFLILRYHAGWQLPARALLEAVCARLRQVPGLADFNARQRALYEHHAGPLPFEVLDGIACMQSQTSHDAPVTLITEFPDETVHGDAFRFAHTVQMHTALAAVQAWQDIATHLPSPVGTSSQTGL
;
A
#
# COMPACT_ATOMS: atom_id res chain seq x y z
N MET A 1 -19.66 41.99 4.73
CA MET A 1 -18.50 41.13 4.41
C MET A 1 -18.93 40.20 3.30
N THR A 2 -18.50 40.47 2.08
CA THR A 2 -18.69 39.61 0.91
C THR A 2 -17.90 38.32 1.12
N GLN A 3 -18.57 37.15 1.05
CA GLN A 3 -17.87 35.87 0.97
C GLN A 3 -16.85 35.96 -0.19
N PRO A 4 -15.59 35.53 0.02
CA PRO A 4 -14.67 35.39 -1.10
C PRO A 4 -15.28 34.41 -2.12
N PRO A 5 -15.10 34.64 -3.43
CA PRO A 5 -15.57 33.69 -4.44
C PRO A 5 -14.98 32.31 -4.14
N ALA A 6 -15.80 31.26 -4.25
CA ALA A 6 -15.32 29.90 -4.17
C ALA A 6 -14.15 29.75 -5.14
N ALA A 7 -12.96 29.41 -4.63
CA ALA A 7 -11.80 29.18 -5.47
C ALA A 7 -12.16 28.05 -6.45
N THR A 8 -12.30 28.39 -7.74
CA THR A 8 -12.56 27.41 -8.79
C THR A 8 -11.27 26.66 -9.07
N GLY A 9 -11.34 25.32 -9.09
CA GLY A 9 -10.18 24.50 -9.46
C GLY A 9 -9.63 24.84 -10.84
N SER A 10 -8.37 24.47 -11.09
CA SER A 10 -7.69 24.67 -12.38
C SER A 10 -7.41 23.33 -13.04
N ARG A 11 -7.72 23.22 -14.33
CA ARG A 11 -7.48 22.02 -15.13
C ARG A 11 -6.11 22.07 -15.80
N LEU A 12 -5.29 21.04 -15.57
CA LEU A 12 -3.96 20.88 -16.18
C LEU A 12 -4.00 20.01 -17.44
N LEU A 13 -4.88 19.00 -17.47
CA LEU A 13 -5.04 18.08 -18.60
C LEU A 13 -6.48 17.57 -18.70
N ASP A 14 -6.95 17.40 -19.93
CA ASP A 14 -8.17 16.68 -20.28
C ASP A 14 -7.95 16.02 -21.65
N LEU A 15 -7.73 14.71 -21.64
CA LEU A 15 -7.23 13.98 -22.79
C LEU A 15 -7.98 12.66 -22.99
N PRO A 16 -8.81 12.53 -24.04
CA PRO A 16 -9.28 11.23 -24.49
C PRO A 16 -8.15 10.48 -25.19
N LEU A 17 -8.11 9.17 -24.99
CA LEU A 17 -7.15 8.24 -25.60
C LEU A 17 -7.90 7.20 -26.43
N GLU A 18 -7.22 6.64 -27.42
CA GLU A 18 -7.73 5.51 -28.19
C GLU A 18 -7.40 4.20 -27.46
N ARG A 19 -8.40 3.34 -27.22
CA ARG A 19 -8.19 2.03 -26.62
C ARG A 19 -7.36 1.13 -27.54
N THR A 20 -6.21 0.65 -27.05
CA THR A 20 -5.24 -0.12 -27.86
C THR A 20 -5.86 -1.34 -28.51
N LEU A 21 -6.56 -2.16 -27.74
CA LEU A 21 -7.14 -3.42 -28.23
C LEU A 21 -8.23 -3.16 -29.27
N HIS A 22 -9.01 -2.09 -29.10
CA HIS A 22 -10.00 -1.67 -30.10
C HIS A 22 -9.34 -1.26 -31.42
N ALA A 23 -8.31 -0.41 -31.36
CA ALA A 23 -7.54 0.01 -32.54
C ALA A 23 -6.94 -1.20 -33.28
N TRP A 24 -6.44 -2.19 -32.55
CA TRP A 24 -5.92 -3.43 -33.14
C TRP A 24 -7.01 -4.26 -33.81
N VAL A 25 -8.17 -4.44 -33.19
CA VAL A 25 -9.30 -5.14 -33.82
C VAL A 25 -9.73 -4.46 -35.11
N GLN A 26 -9.82 -3.12 -35.14
CA GLN A 26 -10.15 -2.36 -36.35
C GLN A 26 -9.10 -2.57 -37.44
N ARG A 27 -7.82 -2.35 -37.11
CA ARG A 27 -6.70 -2.47 -38.06
C ARG A 27 -6.60 -3.88 -38.65
N PHE A 28 -6.62 -4.90 -37.80
CA PHE A 28 -6.41 -6.28 -38.23
C PHE A 28 -7.69 -6.96 -38.73
N GLY A 29 -8.86 -6.36 -38.52
CA GLY A 29 -10.10 -6.79 -39.16
C GLY A 29 -10.18 -6.46 -40.65
N GLU A 30 -9.29 -5.62 -41.17
CA GLU A 30 -9.25 -5.27 -42.60
C GLU A 30 -8.88 -6.46 -43.49
N PRO A 31 -9.46 -6.58 -44.71
CA PRO A 31 -9.27 -7.75 -45.59
C PRO A 31 -7.81 -8.12 -45.90
N ARG A 32 -6.88 -7.15 -45.89
CA ARG A 32 -5.46 -7.37 -46.17
C ARG A 32 -4.74 -8.25 -45.14
N TRP A 33 -5.30 -8.41 -43.95
CA TRP A 33 -4.72 -9.20 -42.86
C TRP A 33 -5.31 -10.62 -42.77
N ARG A 34 -6.25 -10.98 -43.65
CA ARG A 34 -6.85 -12.31 -43.65
C ARG A 34 -5.77 -13.39 -43.82
N GLY A 35 -5.80 -14.40 -42.96
CA GLY A 35 -4.83 -15.49 -42.90
C GLY A 35 -3.57 -15.16 -42.09
N CYS A 36 -3.38 -13.91 -41.65
CA CYS A 36 -2.27 -13.56 -40.77
C CYS A 36 -2.49 -14.09 -39.35
N HIS A 37 -1.38 -14.19 -38.61
CA HIS A 37 -1.34 -14.52 -37.19
C HIS A 37 -0.95 -13.26 -36.40
N VAL A 38 -1.77 -12.86 -35.43
CA VAL A 38 -1.58 -11.68 -34.59
C VAL A 38 -1.43 -12.13 -33.13
N GLU A 39 -0.30 -11.83 -32.52
CA GLU A 39 -0.07 -11.99 -31.10
C GLU A 39 0.17 -10.62 -30.45
N GLY A 40 -0.46 -10.36 -29.31
CA GLY A 40 -0.29 -9.08 -28.64
C GLY A 40 -0.39 -9.14 -27.12
N TRP A 41 0.33 -8.26 -26.45
CA TRP A 41 0.33 -8.10 -24.99
C TRP A 41 -0.27 -6.75 -24.63
N VAL A 42 -1.31 -6.75 -23.80
CA VAL A 42 -2.08 -5.56 -23.40
C VAL A 42 -2.43 -5.60 -21.91
N PHE A 43 -2.75 -4.46 -21.31
CA PHE A 43 -3.15 -4.33 -19.90
C PHE A 43 -4.67 -4.49 -19.72
N GLU A 44 -5.25 -5.52 -20.36
CA GLU A 44 -6.71 -5.74 -20.40
C GLU A 44 -7.12 -7.12 -19.88
N SER A 45 -8.38 -7.21 -19.41
CA SER A 45 -8.95 -8.43 -18.86
C SER A 45 -8.88 -9.62 -19.82
N GLN A 46 -8.88 -10.84 -19.28
CA GLN A 46 -8.98 -12.06 -20.09
C GLN A 46 -10.24 -12.04 -20.98
N ALA A 47 -11.38 -11.57 -20.46
CA ALA A 47 -12.63 -11.49 -21.22
C ALA A 47 -12.51 -10.56 -22.43
N ALA A 48 -11.92 -9.37 -22.26
CA ALA A 48 -11.69 -8.42 -23.35
C ALA A 48 -10.72 -9.01 -24.40
N ARG A 49 -9.62 -9.63 -23.95
CA ARG A 49 -8.63 -10.30 -24.81
C ARG A 49 -9.27 -11.41 -25.65
N LEU A 50 -10.11 -12.26 -25.04
CA LEU A 50 -10.84 -13.33 -25.75
C LEU A 50 -11.86 -12.76 -26.75
N ALA A 51 -12.62 -11.74 -26.36
CA ALA A 51 -13.61 -11.12 -27.24
C ALA A 51 -12.96 -10.48 -28.48
N ALA A 52 -11.82 -9.79 -28.31
CA ALA A 52 -11.05 -9.22 -29.41
C ALA A 52 -10.53 -10.32 -30.36
N ALA A 53 -10.01 -11.43 -29.81
CA ALA A 53 -9.55 -12.56 -30.61
C ALA A 53 -10.69 -13.20 -31.42
N GLN A 54 -11.88 -13.34 -30.84
CA GLN A 54 -13.05 -13.88 -31.53
C GLN A 54 -13.51 -12.96 -32.68
N GLN A 55 -13.47 -11.64 -32.49
CA GLN A 55 -13.81 -10.68 -33.56
C GLN A 55 -12.85 -10.78 -34.74
N LEU A 56 -11.54 -10.89 -34.48
CA LEU A 56 -10.53 -11.09 -35.53
C LEU A 56 -10.66 -12.45 -36.22
N ALA A 57 -11.00 -13.50 -35.48
CA ALA A 57 -11.28 -14.82 -36.06
C ALA A 57 -12.46 -14.77 -37.06
N ALA A 58 -13.50 -13.98 -36.77
CA ALA A 58 -14.62 -13.77 -37.69
C ALA A 58 -14.21 -13.04 -38.98
N ALA A 59 -13.14 -12.24 -38.95
CA ALA A 59 -12.54 -11.61 -40.14
C ALA A 59 -11.59 -12.55 -40.91
N GLY A 60 -11.30 -13.73 -40.37
CA GLY A 60 -10.36 -14.71 -40.92
C GLY A 60 -8.91 -14.47 -40.49
N VAL A 61 -8.68 -13.86 -39.33
CA VAL A 61 -7.35 -13.63 -38.74
C VAL A 61 -7.17 -14.49 -37.49
N HIS A 62 -6.02 -15.14 -37.36
CA HIS A 62 -5.70 -15.93 -36.18
C HIS A 62 -5.11 -15.01 -35.10
N ALA A 63 -5.84 -14.72 -34.02
CA ALA A 63 -5.35 -13.79 -33.00
C ALA A 63 -5.24 -14.44 -31.61
N ARG A 64 -4.18 -14.10 -30.87
CA ARG A 64 -4.00 -14.46 -29.45
C ARG A 64 -3.52 -13.24 -28.67
N PHE A 65 -4.25 -12.88 -27.61
CA PHE A 65 -3.91 -11.73 -26.78
C PHE A 65 -3.57 -12.17 -25.35
N HIS A 66 -2.46 -11.66 -24.84
CA HIS A 66 -1.87 -11.95 -23.54
C HIS A 66 -1.91 -10.71 -22.63
N SER A 67 -1.80 -10.93 -21.32
CA SER A 67 -1.61 -9.81 -20.39
C SER A 67 -0.17 -9.30 -20.47
N ALA A 68 0.01 -8.00 -20.62
CA ALA A 68 1.30 -7.34 -20.40
C ALA A 68 1.63 -7.24 -18.90
N TYR A 69 0.62 -7.28 -18.03
CA TYR A 69 0.79 -7.25 -16.58
C TYR A 69 0.82 -8.67 -16.00
N LYS A 70 1.93 -9.01 -15.32
CA LYS A 70 2.19 -10.33 -14.72
C LYS A 70 1.97 -11.51 -15.70
N PRO A 71 2.66 -11.53 -16.86
CA PRO A 71 2.41 -12.49 -17.93
C PRO A 71 2.55 -13.95 -17.49
N LEU A 72 3.50 -14.27 -16.59
CA LEU A 72 3.66 -15.62 -16.05
C LEU A 72 2.45 -16.05 -15.22
N VAL A 73 2.00 -15.21 -14.28
CA VAL A 73 0.87 -15.55 -13.41
C VAL A 73 -0.39 -15.71 -14.26
N GLN A 74 -0.60 -14.81 -15.21
CA GLN A 74 -1.73 -14.87 -16.13
C GLN A 74 -1.69 -16.10 -17.04
N HIS A 75 -0.51 -16.55 -17.47
CA HIS A 75 -0.39 -17.82 -18.21
C HIS A 75 -0.88 -19.01 -17.39
N PHE A 76 -0.51 -19.10 -16.10
CA PHE A 76 -0.99 -20.16 -15.23
C PHE A 76 -2.50 -20.07 -14.96
N MET A 77 -3.04 -18.86 -14.82
CA MET A 77 -4.47 -18.66 -14.60
C MET A 77 -5.32 -18.94 -15.85
N ASP A 78 -4.84 -18.53 -17.03
CA ASP A 78 -5.60 -18.59 -18.28
C ASP A 78 -5.47 -19.95 -18.98
N HIS A 79 -4.35 -20.65 -18.82
CA HIS A 79 -3.96 -21.76 -19.71
C HIS A 79 -3.51 -23.04 -19.00
N VAL A 80 -3.35 -23.04 -17.67
CA VAL A 80 -2.88 -24.20 -16.92
C VAL A 80 -3.93 -24.65 -15.92
N ASP A 81 -4.37 -25.90 -16.01
CA ASP A 81 -5.12 -26.54 -14.93
C ASP A 81 -4.18 -26.80 -13.75
N CYS A 82 -4.08 -25.81 -12.87
CA CYS A 82 -3.20 -25.84 -11.69
C CYS A 82 -3.52 -27.02 -10.74
N THR A 83 -4.73 -27.60 -10.79
CA THR A 83 -5.09 -28.75 -9.95
C THR A 83 -4.38 -30.05 -10.37
N GLN A 84 -3.96 -30.14 -11.63
CA GLN A 84 -3.26 -31.29 -12.20
C GLN A 84 -1.75 -31.19 -12.07
N VAL A 85 -1.20 -30.02 -11.72
CA VAL A 85 0.25 -29.82 -11.61
C VAL A 85 0.77 -30.48 -10.33
N VAL A 86 1.77 -31.35 -10.46
CA VAL A 86 2.49 -31.95 -9.31
C VAL A 86 3.91 -31.43 -9.16
N GLN A 87 4.44 -30.78 -10.19
CA GLN A 87 5.73 -30.08 -10.16
C GLN A 87 5.71 -28.99 -11.23
N ALA A 88 6.18 -27.79 -10.88
CA ALA A 88 6.40 -26.69 -11.80
C ALA A 88 7.81 -26.14 -11.59
N ARG A 89 8.67 -26.24 -12.61
CA ARG A 89 9.98 -25.60 -12.63
C ARG A 89 9.90 -24.38 -13.54
N VAL A 90 10.11 -23.20 -12.97
CA VAL A 90 10.08 -21.93 -13.67
C VAL A 90 11.49 -21.35 -13.68
N ARG A 91 12.06 -21.24 -14.87
CA ARG A 91 13.29 -20.50 -15.13
C ARG A 91 12.93 -19.08 -15.51
N TYR A 92 13.31 -18.11 -14.68
CA TYR A 92 12.99 -16.70 -14.89
C TYR A 92 14.19 -15.92 -15.42
N PRO A 93 13.97 -14.88 -16.24
CA PRO A 93 15.05 -14.12 -16.84
C PRO A 93 15.75 -13.23 -15.81
N LEU A 94 17.05 -12.99 -16.00
CA LEU A 94 17.80 -12.02 -15.19
C LEU A 94 17.54 -10.60 -15.71
N ALA A 95 17.11 -9.70 -14.83
CA ALA A 95 16.88 -8.31 -15.19
C ALA A 95 18.21 -7.59 -15.44
N ALA A 96 18.38 -7.01 -16.63
CA ALA A 96 19.56 -6.20 -16.96
C ALA A 96 19.62 -4.89 -16.15
N HIS A 97 18.48 -4.39 -15.68
CA HIS A 97 18.33 -3.20 -14.86
C HIS A 97 17.34 -3.45 -13.72
N GLY A 98 17.53 -2.76 -12.58
CA GLY A 98 16.70 -2.93 -11.38
C GLY A 98 17.11 -4.15 -10.54
N PRO A 99 16.27 -4.57 -9.58
CA PRO A 99 16.57 -5.70 -8.70
C PRO A 99 16.71 -7.01 -9.48
N ALA A 100 17.79 -7.77 -9.23
CA ALA A 100 18.04 -9.04 -9.92
C ALA A 100 16.90 -10.06 -9.78
N GLN A 101 16.16 -10.00 -8.67
CA GLN A 101 15.02 -10.87 -8.36
C GLN A 101 13.67 -10.36 -8.88
N ARG A 102 13.63 -9.27 -9.67
CA ARG A 102 12.39 -8.63 -10.13
C ARG A 102 11.40 -9.60 -10.79
N PHE A 103 11.85 -10.48 -11.68
CA PHE A 103 10.96 -11.45 -12.36
C PHE A 103 10.46 -12.56 -11.43
N ARG A 104 11.23 -12.89 -10.39
CA ARG A 104 10.79 -13.82 -9.34
C ARG A 104 9.74 -13.14 -8.44
N LEU A 105 9.92 -11.86 -8.11
CA LEU A 105 8.92 -11.08 -7.38
C LEU A 105 7.64 -10.92 -8.20
N GLU A 106 7.73 -10.63 -9.51
CA GLU A 106 6.56 -10.52 -10.39
C GLU A 106 5.74 -11.83 -10.47
N ALA A 107 6.38 -12.98 -10.22
CA ALA A 107 5.70 -14.26 -10.18
C ALA A 107 4.83 -14.46 -8.92
N TYR A 108 4.86 -13.56 -7.94
CA TYR A 108 3.91 -13.58 -6.83
C TYR A 108 2.46 -13.43 -7.34
N PRO A 109 1.44 -14.14 -6.81
CA PRO A 109 1.46 -15.13 -5.75
C PRO A 109 1.48 -16.59 -6.28
N LEU A 110 2.18 -16.91 -7.37
CA LEU A 110 2.09 -18.22 -8.06
C LEU A 110 2.29 -19.43 -7.12
N ALA A 111 3.12 -19.31 -6.10
CA ALA A 111 3.32 -20.35 -5.07
C ALA A 111 2.05 -20.67 -4.28
N ALA A 112 1.15 -19.71 -4.06
CA ALA A 112 -0.14 -19.94 -3.44
C ALA A 112 -1.14 -20.60 -4.42
N LEU A 113 -1.04 -20.29 -5.72
CA LEU A 113 -1.88 -20.90 -6.76
C LEU A 113 -1.56 -22.40 -6.95
N LEU A 114 -0.27 -22.75 -6.95
CA LEU A 114 0.20 -24.13 -7.18
C LEU A 114 0.42 -24.93 -5.90
N GLY A 115 0.71 -24.26 -4.78
CA GLY A 115 1.27 -24.85 -3.57
C GLY A 115 2.80 -24.71 -3.50
N GLY A 116 3.32 -24.23 -2.36
CA GLY A 116 4.74 -23.86 -2.23
C GLY A 116 5.74 -25.01 -2.42
N GLY A 117 5.32 -26.27 -2.23
CA GLY A 117 6.14 -27.46 -2.50
C GLY A 117 6.13 -27.93 -3.95
N ILE A 118 5.31 -27.32 -4.81
CA ILE A 118 5.18 -27.68 -6.24
C ILE A 118 6.01 -26.75 -7.13
N LEU A 119 6.07 -25.45 -6.77
CA LEU A 119 6.79 -24.44 -7.53
C LEU A 119 8.29 -24.44 -7.18
N HIS A 120 9.14 -24.42 -8.20
CA HIS A 120 10.58 -24.22 -8.07
C HIS A 120 11.01 -23.15 -9.05
N MET A 121 11.60 -22.07 -8.55
CA MET A 121 12.05 -20.95 -9.37
C MET A 121 13.57 -20.82 -9.34
N GLU A 122 14.18 -20.73 -10.52
CA GLU A 122 15.61 -20.54 -10.67
C GLU A 122 15.92 -19.48 -11.74
N PRO A 123 16.99 -18.70 -11.59
CA PRO A 123 17.38 -17.73 -12.62
C PRO A 123 17.89 -18.45 -13.87
N HIS A 124 17.64 -17.85 -15.03
CA HIS A 124 18.15 -18.30 -16.32
C HIS A 124 18.58 -17.10 -17.16
N ASP A 125 19.74 -17.23 -17.81
CA ASP A 125 20.26 -16.22 -18.72
C ASP A 125 19.65 -16.43 -20.10
N ASP A 126 18.51 -15.76 -20.34
CA ASP A 126 17.83 -15.75 -21.62
C ASP A 126 17.82 -14.33 -22.21
N ALA A 127 18.63 -14.13 -23.24
CA ALA A 127 18.74 -12.86 -23.96
C ALA A 127 17.45 -12.47 -24.70
N GLY A 128 16.55 -13.44 -24.97
CA GLY A 128 15.26 -13.21 -25.66
C GLY A 128 14.15 -12.69 -24.75
N GLY A 129 14.32 -12.78 -23.42
CA GLY A 129 13.32 -12.39 -22.44
C GLY A 129 12.13 -13.34 -22.35
N GLY A 130 11.71 -13.66 -21.13
CA GLY A 130 10.59 -14.57 -20.87
C GLY A 130 10.93 -15.67 -19.89
N TYR A 131 9.93 -16.49 -19.58
CA TYR A 131 10.02 -17.58 -18.62
C TYR A 131 10.00 -18.93 -19.35
N HIS A 132 10.87 -19.86 -18.93
CA HIS A 132 10.77 -21.27 -19.35
C HIS A 132 10.07 -22.07 -18.26
N VAL A 133 8.95 -22.68 -18.60
CA VAL A 133 8.07 -23.38 -17.67
C VAL A 133 8.06 -24.87 -18.02
N GLU A 134 8.59 -25.69 -17.12
CA GLU A 134 8.50 -27.15 -17.19
C GLU A 134 7.43 -27.62 -16.19
N LEU A 135 6.37 -28.25 -16.68
CA LEU A 135 5.31 -28.80 -15.84
C LEU A 135 5.33 -30.32 -15.87
N LYS A 136 5.09 -30.93 -14.70
CA LYS A 136 4.73 -32.35 -14.58
C LYS A 136 3.30 -32.43 -14.05
N LEU A 137 2.45 -33.18 -14.74
CA LEU A 137 1.05 -33.38 -14.38
C LEU A 137 0.84 -34.71 -13.63
N ARG A 138 -0.31 -34.86 -12.98
CA ARG A 138 -0.69 -36.06 -12.20
C ARG A 138 -0.69 -37.35 -13.01
N ASP A 139 -1.03 -37.28 -14.29
CA ASP A 139 -1.01 -38.40 -15.24
C ASP A 139 0.41 -38.79 -15.69
N GLY A 140 1.43 -38.05 -15.26
CA GLY A 140 2.83 -38.25 -15.65
C GLY A 140 3.25 -37.43 -16.88
N THR A 141 2.33 -36.74 -17.54
CA THR A 141 2.61 -35.88 -18.69
C THR A 141 3.58 -34.78 -18.31
N ARG A 142 4.53 -34.50 -19.20
CA ARG A 142 5.48 -33.40 -19.07
C ARG A 142 5.32 -32.42 -20.22
N THR A 143 5.24 -31.14 -19.90
CA THR A 143 5.16 -30.07 -20.89
C THR A 143 6.26 -29.06 -20.64
N VAL A 144 6.78 -28.49 -21.73
CA VAL A 144 7.73 -27.39 -21.70
C VAL A 144 7.10 -26.25 -22.48
N GLN A 145 7.02 -25.10 -21.85
CA GLN A 145 6.32 -23.93 -22.37
C GLN A 145 7.24 -22.71 -22.23
N HIS A 146 7.19 -21.81 -23.20
CA HIS A 146 7.85 -20.52 -23.14
C HIS A 146 6.80 -19.43 -22.96
N VAL A 147 6.93 -18.63 -21.91
CA VAL A 147 6.03 -17.52 -21.60
C VAL A 147 6.76 -16.21 -21.84
N HIS A 148 6.47 -15.55 -22.95
CA HIS A 148 7.06 -14.27 -23.29
C HIS A 148 6.60 -13.17 -22.32
N ALA A 149 7.54 -12.36 -21.86
CA ALA A 149 7.31 -11.28 -20.89
C ALA A 149 7.86 -9.96 -21.46
N PRO A 150 7.09 -9.23 -22.28
CA PRO A 150 7.58 -8.02 -22.92
C PRO A 150 7.86 -6.92 -21.90
N ASN A 151 9.08 -6.41 -21.94
CA ASN A 151 9.52 -5.30 -21.10
C ASN A 151 10.26 -4.28 -21.96
N ARG A 152 10.20 -3.01 -21.55
CA ARG A 152 10.97 -1.92 -22.14
C ARG A 152 11.97 -1.36 -21.14
N VAL A 153 13.19 -1.10 -21.62
CA VAL A 153 14.17 -0.31 -20.89
C VAL A 153 13.88 1.16 -21.15
N HIS A 154 13.74 1.95 -20.09
CA HIS A 154 13.54 3.39 -20.21
C HIS A 154 14.11 4.13 -18.99
N THR A 155 14.20 5.45 -19.12
CA THR A 155 14.49 6.33 -17.99
C THR A 155 13.19 6.67 -17.28
N ASP A 156 13.18 6.58 -15.96
CA ASP A 156 12.05 6.98 -15.13
C ASP A 156 12.09 8.47 -14.77
N MET A 157 11.13 8.90 -13.94
CA MET A 157 11.03 10.31 -13.53
C MET A 157 12.19 10.81 -12.71
N THR A 158 12.96 9.93 -12.08
CA THR A 158 14.13 10.30 -11.30
C THR A 158 15.41 10.41 -12.13
N GLY A 159 15.36 10.01 -13.41
CA GLY A 159 16.54 9.85 -14.27
C GLY A 159 17.18 8.46 -14.19
N ALA A 160 16.60 7.52 -13.44
CA ALA A 160 17.12 6.17 -13.30
C ALA A 160 16.70 5.29 -14.49
N THR A 161 17.60 4.42 -14.95
CA THR A 161 17.26 3.39 -15.95
C THR A 161 16.50 2.24 -15.29
N VAL A 162 15.29 1.97 -15.77
CA VAL A 162 14.40 0.95 -15.25
C VAL A 162 13.92 0.00 -16.35
N LEU A 163 13.44 -1.18 -15.94
CA LEU A 163 12.85 -2.19 -16.81
C LEU A 163 11.39 -2.40 -16.40
N SER A 164 10.47 -2.03 -17.28
CA SER A 164 9.02 -2.04 -17.00
C SER A 164 8.28 -2.92 -18.01
N PRO A 165 7.21 -3.64 -17.61
CA PRO A 165 6.32 -4.29 -18.56
C PRO A 165 5.79 -3.29 -19.59
N THR A 166 5.59 -3.74 -20.82
CA THR A 166 5.14 -2.90 -21.94
C THR A 166 4.16 -3.65 -22.82
N GLY A 167 3.31 -2.92 -23.52
CA GLY A 167 2.59 -3.49 -24.65
C GLY A 167 3.55 -3.98 -25.74
N TRP A 168 3.14 -5.05 -26.44
CA TRP A 168 3.93 -5.62 -27.52
C TRP A 168 3.04 -6.22 -28.59
N LEU A 169 3.44 -6.13 -29.86
CA LEU A 169 2.67 -6.61 -31.00
C LEU A 169 3.59 -7.41 -31.92
N ARG A 170 3.17 -8.65 -32.20
CA ARG A 170 3.81 -9.57 -33.14
C ARG A 170 2.79 -9.97 -34.20
N VAL A 171 3.17 -9.86 -35.47
CA VAL A 171 2.32 -10.25 -36.60
C VAL A 171 3.17 -11.02 -37.60
N GLY A 172 2.64 -12.16 -38.04
CA GLY A 172 3.32 -12.97 -39.04
C GLY A 172 2.40 -13.65 -40.04
N THR A 173 3.03 -14.23 -41.05
CA THR A 173 2.37 -15.00 -42.11
C THR A 173 1.99 -16.42 -41.69
N GLN A 174 2.51 -16.89 -40.56
CA GLN A 174 2.25 -18.19 -39.94
C GLN A 174 2.31 -18.09 -38.41
N GLU A 175 1.82 -19.11 -37.69
CA GLU A 175 1.82 -19.11 -36.22
C GLU A 175 3.23 -18.95 -35.64
N GLY A 176 3.38 -18.08 -34.63
CA GLY A 176 4.65 -17.79 -33.96
C GLY A 176 5.66 -16.97 -34.79
N ALA A 177 5.44 -16.78 -36.09
CA ALA A 177 6.25 -15.88 -36.90
C ALA A 177 5.92 -14.42 -36.59
N ALA A 178 6.94 -13.57 -36.62
CA ALA A 178 6.83 -12.12 -36.45
C ALA A 178 7.50 -11.39 -37.62
N ASP A 179 7.35 -11.96 -38.83
CA ASP A 179 7.99 -11.50 -40.07
C ASP A 179 7.34 -10.25 -40.69
N LEU A 180 6.17 -9.84 -40.19
CA LEU A 180 5.48 -8.63 -40.64
C LEU A 180 5.62 -7.48 -39.64
N ILE A 181 5.45 -7.76 -38.35
CA ILE A 181 5.55 -6.79 -37.26
C ILE A 181 6.13 -7.50 -36.04
N ASP A 182 7.13 -6.89 -35.40
CA ASP A 182 7.59 -7.27 -34.06
C ASP A 182 8.07 -6.00 -33.35
N THR A 183 7.22 -5.43 -32.48
CA THR A 183 7.54 -4.12 -31.89
C THR A 183 6.85 -3.87 -30.56
N ALA A 184 7.50 -3.06 -29.72
CA ALA A 184 6.89 -2.48 -28.53
C ALA A 184 5.75 -1.55 -28.93
N VAL A 185 4.67 -1.56 -28.14
CA VAL A 185 3.53 -0.66 -28.31
C VAL A 185 3.26 0.03 -26.98
N CYS A 186 3.26 1.36 -27.00
CA CYS A 186 2.81 2.16 -25.86
C CYS A 186 1.28 2.08 -25.79
N THR A 187 0.75 1.22 -24.92
CA THR A 187 -0.70 1.03 -24.76
C THR A 187 -1.38 2.27 -24.18
N ASP A 188 -2.70 2.35 -24.29
CA ASP A 188 -3.56 3.33 -23.61
C ASP A 188 -3.31 3.39 -22.09
N TYR A 189 -3.01 2.25 -21.45
CA TYR A 189 -2.60 2.21 -20.05
C TYR A 189 -1.29 2.97 -19.80
N GLU A 190 -0.28 2.74 -20.64
CA GLU A 190 1.02 3.43 -20.56
C GLU A 190 0.93 4.90 -20.97
N GLN A 191 0.14 5.21 -21.99
CA GLN A 191 -0.14 6.58 -22.44
C GLN A 191 -0.86 7.37 -21.36
N ALA A 192 -1.81 6.76 -20.64
CA ALA A 192 -2.54 7.42 -19.57
C ALA A 192 -1.59 7.85 -18.44
N PHE A 193 -0.72 6.94 -17.99
CA PHE A 193 0.33 7.24 -17.03
C PHE A 193 1.26 8.36 -17.51
N ALA A 194 1.80 8.23 -18.73
CA ALA A 194 2.74 9.19 -19.28
C ALA A 194 2.13 10.58 -19.43
N ALA A 195 0.88 10.69 -19.89
CA ALA A 195 0.18 11.95 -20.06
C ALA A 195 -0.08 12.64 -18.71
N ALA A 196 -0.57 11.89 -17.72
CA ALA A 196 -0.81 12.40 -16.37
C ALA A 196 0.47 12.95 -15.74
N VAL A 197 1.55 12.17 -15.75
CA VAL A 197 2.85 12.59 -15.19
C VAL A 197 3.44 13.78 -15.95
N GLN A 198 3.35 13.79 -17.28
CA GLN A 198 3.85 14.89 -18.10
C GLN A 198 3.09 16.20 -17.86
N ALA A 199 1.78 16.15 -17.62
CA ALA A 199 0.99 17.32 -17.28
C ALA A 199 1.45 17.98 -15.97
N VAL A 200 1.72 17.17 -14.93
CA VAL A 200 2.25 17.64 -13.64
C VAL A 200 3.65 18.22 -13.83
N ARG A 201 4.52 17.52 -14.57
CA ARG A 201 5.91 17.96 -14.80
C ARG A 201 6.00 19.26 -15.59
N SER A 202 5.09 19.48 -16.54
CA SER A 202 5.09 20.68 -17.40
C SER A 202 4.47 21.89 -16.71
N HIS A 203 3.81 21.69 -15.56
CA HIS A 203 3.22 22.76 -14.78
C HIS A 203 4.30 23.55 -14.02
N ALA A 204 4.17 24.88 -13.99
CA ALA A 204 5.03 25.75 -13.22
C ALA A 204 4.56 25.78 -11.77
N TRP A 205 5.23 25.03 -10.90
CA TRP A 205 4.92 24.97 -9.47
C TRP A 205 5.44 26.20 -8.71
N PRO A 206 4.79 26.59 -7.60
CA PRO A 206 5.31 27.62 -6.70
C PRO A 206 6.67 27.24 -6.10
N ASP A 207 7.45 28.24 -5.68
CA ASP A 207 8.79 28.03 -5.10
C ASP A 207 8.77 27.49 -3.64
N HIS A 208 7.58 27.31 -3.03
CA HIS A 208 7.45 26.92 -1.64
C HIS A 208 6.33 25.91 -1.39
N GLU A 209 6.60 25.00 -0.45
CA GLU A 209 5.67 23.97 0.02
C GLU A 209 4.59 24.54 0.97
N PRO A 210 3.35 24.01 0.95
CA PRO A 210 2.84 23.06 -0.04
C PRO A 210 2.55 23.71 -1.39
N TYR A 211 2.85 22.99 -2.48
CA TYR A 211 2.72 23.49 -3.85
C TYR A 211 1.25 23.58 -4.29
N PHE A 212 0.38 22.77 -3.69
CA PHE A 212 -1.05 22.71 -3.98
C PHE A 212 -1.84 22.18 -2.78
N ASP A 213 -3.15 22.43 -2.75
CA ASP A 213 -4.05 21.78 -1.80
C ASP A 213 -4.28 20.31 -2.22
N ARG A 214 -4.89 20.11 -3.40
CA ARG A 214 -5.12 18.77 -3.97
C ARG A 214 -4.80 18.71 -5.45
N LEU A 215 -4.05 17.68 -5.84
CA LEU A 215 -3.80 17.28 -7.22
C LEU A 215 -4.61 16.00 -7.50
N LEU A 216 -5.73 16.14 -8.21
CA LEU A 216 -6.59 15.02 -8.58
C LEU A 216 -6.19 14.50 -9.98
N LEU A 217 -5.88 13.21 -10.08
CA LEU A 217 -5.60 12.53 -11.35
C LEU A 217 -6.69 11.50 -11.61
N ARG A 218 -7.71 11.89 -12.38
CA ARG A 218 -8.77 10.96 -12.77
C ARG A 218 -8.38 10.24 -14.04
N VAL A 219 -8.39 8.92 -13.99
CA VAL A 219 -8.07 8.06 -15.14
C VAL A 219 -9.17 7.03 -15.30
N ASP A 220 -9.94 7.12 -16.37
CA ASP A 220 -10.92 6.11 -16.76
C ASP A 220 -10.26 5.21 -17.82
N LEU A 221 -10.16 3.89 -17.56
CA LEU A 221 -9.53 2.89 -18.44
C LEU A 221 -10.39 1.63 -18.47
N PRO A 222 -10.27 0.75 -19.49
CA PRO A 222 -10.86 -0.58 -19.44
C PRO A 222 -10.41 -1.34 -18.18
N GLY A 223 -9.09 -1.47 -18.00
CA GLY A 223 -8.45 -2.11 -16.86
C GLY A 223 -8.99 -3.51 -16.53
N TYR A 224 -8.50 -4.11 -15.45
CA TYR A 224 -9.13 -5.29 -14.87
C TYR A 224 -8.72 -5.53 -13.42
N GLU A 225 -9.57 -6.27 -12.72
CA GLU A 225 -9.30 -6.83 -11.40
C GLU A 225 -9.62 -8.32 -11.43
N GLN A 226 -8.70 -9.14 -10.94
CA GLN A 226 -8.82 -10.59 -11.01
C GLN A 226 -8.39 -11.20 -9.67
N PRO A 227 -9.35 -11.66 -8.84
CA PRO A 227 -9.06 -12.33 -7.59
C PRO A 227 -8.27 -13.63 -7.78
N VAL A 228 -7.28 -13.86 -6.92
CA VAL A 228 -6.50 -15.10 -6.84
C VAL A 228 -6.88 -15.80 -5.53
N GLY A 229 -7.97 -16.57 -5.59
CA GLY A 229 -8.69 -17.06 -4.40
C GLY A 229 -7.85 -17.85 -3.38
N ALA A 230 -6.83 -18.59 -3.81
CA ALA A 230 -5.96 -19.35 -2.91
C ALA A 230 -5.00 -18.48 -2.07
N ALA A 231 -4.74 -17.25 -2.50
CA ALA A 231 -3.78 -16.34 -1.89
C ALA A 231 -4.44 -15.20 -1.07
N GLY A 232 -5.73 -14.93 -1.29
CA GLY A 232 -6.37 -13.72 -0.78
C GLY A 232 -5.91 -12.45 -1.51
N GLU A 233 -5.33 -12.61 -2.70
CA GLU A 233 -4.76 -11.55 -3.53
C GLU A 233 -5.75 -11.13 -4.63
N THR A 234 -5.60 -9.92 -5.15
CA THR A 234 -6.29 -9.47 -6.37
C THR A 234 -5.28 -8.83 -7.31
N ILE A 235 -5.19 -9.35 -8.53
CA ILE A 235 -4.39 -8.71 -9.58
C ILE A 235 -5.23 -7.56 -10.13
N SER A 236 -4.84 -6.32 -9.82
CA SER A 236 -5.54 -5.12 -10.28
C SER A 236 -4.61 -4.19 -11.06
N THR A 237 -4.96 -3.90 -12.33
CA THR A 237 -4.26 -2.85 -13.09
C THR A 237 -4.68 -1.45 -12.63
N LEU A 238 -5.87 -1.32 -12.05
CA LEU A 238 -6.37 -0.02 -11.56
C LEU A 238 -5.58 0.42 -10.33
N GLU A 239 -5.43 -0.48 -9.37
CA GLU A 239 -4.61 -0.26 -8.17
C GLU A 239 -3.15 -0.05 -8.54
N ALA A 240 -2.60 -0.90 -9.40
CA ALA A 240 -1.21 -0.77 -9.84
C ALA A 240 -0.96 0.61 -10.47
N LEU A 241 -1.88 1.14 -11.28
CA LEU A 241 -1.74 2.49 -11.86
C LEU A 241 -1.93 3.59 -10.80
N HIS A 242 -2.85 3.42 -9.86
CA HIS A 242 -3.06 4.35 -8.75
C HIS A 242 -1.76 4.52 -7.97
N GLU A 243 -1.18 3.40 -7.53
CA GLU A 243 0.06 3.35 -6.75
C GLU A 243 1.24 3.89 -7.54
N ASP A 244 1.34 3.56 -8.83
CA ASP A 244 2.43 4.05 -9.67
C ASP A 244 2.36 5.57 -9.88
N LEU A 245 1.17 6.13 -10.15
CA LEU A 245 0.97 7.57 -10.26
C LEU A 245 1.32 8.27 -8.93
N TYR A 246 0.82 7.76 -7.80
CA TYR A 246 1.04 8.39 -6.51
C TYR A 246 2.54 8.50 -6.18
N PHE A 247 3.26 7.37 -6.21
CA PHE A 247 4.68 7.36 -5.82
C PHE A 247 5.58 8.01 -6.86
N THR A 248 5.25 7.93 -8.15
CA THR A 248 6.01 8.63 -9.20
C THR A 248 5.93 10.15 -9.02
N LEU A 249 4.75 10.67 -8.68
CA LEU A 249 4.57 12.10 -8.44
C LEU A 249 5.19 12.53 -7.11
N LEU A 250 5.17 11.68 -6.08
CA LEU A 250 5.88 11.92 -4.84
C LEU A 250 7.40 12.03 -5.07
N GLU A 251 7.98 11.15 -5.88
CA GLU A 251 9.39 11.20 -6.30
C GLU A 251 9.68 12.49 -7.08
N PHE A 252 8.80 12.89 -8.01
CA PHE A 252 8.94 14.15 -8.72
C PHE A 252 8.97 15.36 -7.77
N PHE A 253 8.03 15.45 -6.83
CA PHE A 253 8.02 16.57 -5.89
C PHE A 253 9.18 16.53 -4.89
N GLN A 254 9.68 15.35 -4.53
CA GLN A 254 10.91 15.23 -3.75
C GLN A 254 12.10 15.83 -4.51
N GLN A 255 12.25 15.53 -5.80
CA GLN A 255 13.29 16.15 -6.63
C GLN A 255 13.08 17.65 -6.81
N HIS A 256 11.83 18.08 -7.02
CA HIS A 256 11.48 19.49 -7.16
C HIS A 256 11.83 20.31 -5.90
N SER A 257 11.65 19.73 -4.70
CA SER A 257 12.04 20.38 -3.44
C SER A 257 13.55 20.57 -3.25
N GLY A 258 14.38 19.91 -4.07
CA GLY A 258 15.84 19.92 -3.93
C GLY A 258 16.36 19.13 -2.72
N ARG A 259 15.50 18.39 -2.01
CA ARG A 259 15.89 17.58 -0.85
C ARG A 259 16.64 16.32 -1.27
N PRO A 260 17.53 15.79 -0.42
CA PRO A 260 18.14 14.48 -0.65
C PRO A 260 17.07 13.38 -0.76
N VAL A 261 17.37 12.35 -1.57
CA VAL A 261 16.55 11.14 -1.65
C VAL A 261 16.39 10.54 -0.26
N GLY A 262 15.15 10.21 0.10
CA GLY A 262 14.80 9.64 1.40
C GLY A 262 14.52 10.67 2.51
N ASP A 263 14.62 11.98 2.25
CA ASP A 263 14.11 12.99 3.20
C ASP A 263 12.58 12.88 3.30
N ARG A 264 12.08 12.69 4.54
CA ARG A 264 10.67 12.46 4.86
C ARG A 264 9.91 13.73 5.26
N ARG A 265 10.52 14.91 5.09
CA ARG A 265 9.91 16.23 5.43
C ARG A 265 9.20 16.91 4.26
N LEU A 266 9.09 16.24 3.12
CA LEU A 266 8.40 16.77 1.94
C LEU A 266 6.93 17.03 2.27
N GLN A 267 6.44 18.23 1.93
CA GLN A 267 5.03 18.62 2.07
C GLN A 267 4.49 19.09 0.71
N PRO A 268 4.24 18.21 -0.28
CA PRO A 268 3.87 18.68 -1.61
C PRO A 268 2.42 19.18 -1.70
N GLY A 269 1.55 18.71 -0.82
CA GLY A 269 0.08 18.76 -0.97
C GLY A 269 -0.51 17.36 -1.16
N GLN A 270 -1.84 17.27 -1.29
CA GLN A 270 -2.53 15.97 -1.37
C GLN A 270 -2.60 15.46 -2.83
N ILE A 271 -1.80 14.46 -3.17
CA ILE A 271 -1.83 13.78 -4.48
C ILE A 271 -2.89 12.68 -4.45
N VAL A 272 -3.85 12.72 -5.37
CA VAL A 272 -5.01 11.80 -5.38
C VAL A 272 -5.21 11.21 -6.77
N PRO A 273 -4.63 10.03 -7.07
CA PRO A 273 -5.05 9.24 -8.21
C PRO A 273 -6.43 8.64 -7.98
N ASP A 274 -7.28 8.66 -9.00
CA ASP A 274 -8.62 8.07 -9.02
C ASP A 274 -8.76 7.30 -10.34
N VAL A 275 -8.34 6.04 -10.30
CA VAL A 275 -8.27 5.16 -11.47
C VAL A 275 -9.48 4.25 -11.51
N ARG A 276 -10.30 4.38 -12.54
CA ARG A 276 -11.62 3.75 -12.62
C ARG A 276 -11.70 2.82 -13.82
N ALA A 277 -12.39 1.70 -13.64
CA ALA A 277 -12.79 0.84 -14.75
C ALA A 277 -13.95 1.46 -15.53
N GLY A 278 -13.91 1.37 -16.85
CA GLY A 278 -15.01 1.73 -17.73
C GLY A 278 -14.87 1.16 -19.13
N ASP A 279 -16.01 0.85 -19.76
CA ASP A 279 -16.06 0.33 -21.14
C ASP A 279 -15.91 1.42 -22.22
N GLY A 280 -15.89 2.70 -21.80
CA GLY A 280 -15.74 3.86 -22.68
C GLY A 280 -14.33 4.03 -23.24
N ALA A 281 -14.14 5.05 -24.07
CA ALA A 281 -12.81 5.46 -24.50
C ALA A 281 -11.98 5.87 -23.27
N PRO A 282 -10.73 5.40 -23.14
CA PRO A 282 -9.90 5.79 -22.03
C PRO A 282 -9.71 7.31 -21.96
N HIS A 283 -9.60 7.84 -20.75
CA HIS A 283 -9.63 9.27 -20.52
C HIS A 283 -8.77 9.65 -19.32
N VAL A 284 -8.01 10.74 -19.46
CA VAL A 284 -7.16 11.28 -18.40
C VAL A 284 -7.53 12.72 -18.13
N GLN A 285 -7.80 13.03 -16.86
CA GLN A 285 -7.96 14.39 -16.36
C GLN A 285 -7.00 14.64 -15.21
N VAL A 286 -6.37 15.80 -15.22
CA VAL A 286 -5.52 16.26 -14.11
C VAL A 286 -6.00 17.64 -13.69
N ASP A 287 -6.46 17.76 -12.45
CA ASP A 287 -7.06 18.97 -11.91
C ASP A 287 -6.37 19.37 -10.58
N LEU A 288 -6.14 20.67 -10.41
CA LEU A 288 -5.78 21.29 -9.14
C LEU A 288 -7.03 21.81 -8.46
N LEU A 289 -7.32 21.30 -7.27
CA LEU A 289 -8.54 21.61 -6.52
C LEU A 289 -8.19 22.19 -5.15
N PRO A 290 -8.90 23.22 -4.68
CA PRO A 290 -8.84 23.59 -3.27
C PRO A 290 -9.55 22.54 -2.41
N PHE A 291 -9.19 22.41 -1.14
CA PHE A 291 -9.83 21.44 -0.25
C PHE A 291 -11.37 21.61 -0.15
N ALA A 292 -11.84 22.86 -0.16
CA ALA A 292 -13.26 23.19 -0.04
C ALA A 292 -14.11 22.70 -1.23
N ALA A 293 -13.53 22.56 -2.43
CA ALA A 293 -14.27 22.13 -3.62
C ALA A 293 -14.71 20.65 -3.57
N CYS A 294 -14.15 19.86 -2.65
CA CYS A 294 -14.40 18.42 -2.55
C CYS A 294 -15.24 18.03 -1.32
N ALA A 295 -15.70 19.01 -0.52
CA ALA A 295 -16.52 18.76 0.66
C ALA A 295 -17.89 18.13 0.31
N ASP A 296 -18.32 18.24 -0.95
CA ASP A 296 -19.66 17.89 -1.41
C ASP A 296 -19.78 16.52 -2.13
N ASP A 297 -18.67 15.80 -2.38
CA ASP A 297 -18.67 14.59 -3.24
C ASP A 297 -18.67 13.25 -2.48
N LEU A 298 -18.86 13.27 -1.15
CA LEU A 298 -19.05 12.04 -0.38
C LEU A 298 -20.54 11.83 -0.14
N PRO A 299 -21.13 10.70 -0.59
CA PRO A 299 -22.41 10.29 -0.08
C PRO A 299 -22.29 10.22 1.44
N ALA A 300 -23.14 10.99 2.13
CA ALA A 300 -23.39 10.74 3.54
C ALA A 300 -23.78 9.26 3.65
N HIS A 301 -22.89 8.43 4.20
CA HIS A 301 -23.33 7.10 4.56
C HIS A 301 -24.48 7.28 5.53
N PRO A 302 -25.63 6.62 5.31
CA PRO A 302 -26.66 6.60 6.33
C PRO A 302 -25.96 6.20 7.63
N THR A 303 -26.22 6.97 8.68
CA THR A 303 -25.89 6.62 10.07
C THR A 303 -26.60 5.30 10.36
N ALA A 304 -26.03 4.20 9.88
CA ALA A 304 -26.51 2.88 10.18
C ALA A 304 -26.42 2.74 11.69
N HIS A 305 -27.55 2.37 12.30
CA HIS A 305 -27.66 2.07 13.72
C HIS A 305 -26.40 1.34 14.20
N ALA A 306 -25.88 1.75 15.35
CA ALA A 306 -24.69 1.17 15.96
C ALA A 306 -24.76 -0.37 15.91
N PRO A 307 -23.88 -1.04 15.15
CA PRO A 307 -23.59 -2.43 15.45
C PRO A 307 -22.91 -2.50 16.82
N ASP A 308 -22.94 -3.70 17.39
CA ASP A 308 -22.37 -4.12 18.67
C ASP A 308 -20.93 -3.65 18.95
N SER A 309 -20.46 -3.94 20.17
CA SER A 309 -19.07 -3.81 20.67
C SER A 309 -17.98 -3.65 19.59
N LEU A 310 -16.97 -2.80 19.86
CA LEU A 310 -15.78 -2.61 19.00
C LEU A 310 -15.15 -3.92 18.53
N ALA A 311 -15.23 -4.99 19.33
CA ALA A 311 -14.73 -6.32 19.00
C ALA A 311 -15.40 -6.97 17.76
N THR A 312 -16.62 -6.57 17.42
CA THR A 312 -17.41 -7.14 16.32
C THR A 312 -17.21 -6.42 14.99
N LEU A 313 -16.57 -5.24 15.00
CA LEU A 313 -16.39 -4.42 13.80
C LEU A 313 -15.66 -5.20 12.70
N ALA A 314 -16.33 -5.32 11.55
CA ALA A 314 -15.86 -6.01 10.36
C ALA A 314 -15.13 -5.09 9.37
N LYS A 315 -15.11 -3.79 9.62
CA LYS A 315 -14.50 -2.75 8.77
C LYS A 315 -14.19 -1.51 9.60
N SER A 316 -13.41 -0.60 9.02
CA SER A 316 -13.05 0.66 9.64
C SER A 316 -14.30 1.53 9.99
N PRO A 317 -14.40 2.04 11.23
CA PRO A 317 -15.58 2.79 11.68
C PRO A 317 -15.69 4.18 11.03
N ALA A 318 -16.86 4.82 11.13
CA ALA A 318 -16.97 6.24 10.76
C ALA A 318 -16.24 7.14 11.78
N PRO A 319 -15.73 8.32 11.39
CA PRO A 319 -15.08 9.27 12.31
C PRO A 319 -15.94 9.62 13.53
N ASP A 320 -17.25 9.77 13.34
CA ASP A 320 -18.19 10.06 14.43
C ASP A 320 -18.25 8.93 15.46
N ARG A 321 -18.15 7.67 15.01
CA ARG A 321 -18.11 6.51 15.91
C ARG A 321 -16.83 6.50 16.74
N ILE A 322 -15.68 6.79 16.13
CA ILE A 322 -14.39 6.92 16.83
C ILE A 322 -14.50 8.01 17.90
N THR A 323 -15.03 9.17 17.52
CA THR A 323 -15.21 10.32 18.41
C THR A 323 -16.18 10.01 19.55
N GLN A 324 -17.31 9.37 19.26
CA GLN A 324 -18.29 8.95 20.27
C GLN A 324 -17.68 7.96 21.27
N THR A 325 -16.94 6.96 20.80
CA THR A 325 -16.26 5.99 21.65
C THR A 325 -15.24 6.70 22.55
N LEU A 326 -14.42 7.59 21.99
CA LEU A 326 -13.49 8.38 22.79
C LEU A 326 -14.24 9.19 23.86
N HIS A 327 -15.28 9.94 23.49
CA HIS A 327 -15.99 10.81 24.43
C HIS A 327 -16.87 10.08 25.46
N ALA A 328 -17.07 8.77 25.35
CA ALA A 328 -17.83 7.98 26.32
C ALA A 328 -17.11 7.82 27.68
N TRP A 329 -15.82 8.16 27.72
CA TRP A 329 -14.94 7.87 28.84
C TRP A 329 -14.64 9.09 29.73
N PRO A 330 -14.51 8.92 31.07
CA PRO A 330 -14.13 9.98 31.98
C PRO A 330 -12.61 10.23 31.93
N ALA A 331 -12.18 11.08 31.00
CA ALA A 331 -10.77 11.46 30.82
C ALA A 331 -10.62 12.95 30.48
N GLN A 332 -9.44 13.52 30.75
CA GLN A 332 -9.09 14.85 30.29
C GLN A 332 -8.96 14.83 28.76
N ARG A 333 -9.66 15.73 28.06
CA ARG A 333 -9.62 15.81 26.59
C ARG A 333 -8.61 16.86 26.15
N PHE A 334 -7.93 16.58 25.04
CA PHE A 334 -7.13 17.55 24.31
C PHE A 334 -7.37 17.38 22.81
N SER A 335 -6.98 18.36 22.02
CA SER A 335 -7.20 18.32 20.58
C SER A 335 -6.26 19.22 19.81
N ALA A 336 -6.05 18.89 18.54
CA ALA A 336 -5.45 19.76 17.55
C ALA A 336 -6.33 19.86 16.29
N ARG A 337 -5.93 20.70 15.33
CA ARG A 337 -6.59 20.81 14.03
C ARG A 337 -5.71 20.26 12.92
N SER A 338 -6.31 19.49 12.02
CA SER A 338 -5.69 19.09 10.76
C SER A 338 -5.55 20.28 9.82
N ARG A 339 -4.80 20.10 8.73
CA ARG A 339 -4.65 21.12 7.68
C ARG A 339 -6.01 21.51 7.05
N GLN A 340 -6.95 20.58 6.92
CA GLN A 340 -8.32 20.87 6.43
C GLN A 340 -9.31 21.23 7.56
N GLY A 341 -8.84 21.43 8.79
CA GLY A 341 -9.65 21.90 9.92
C GLY A 341 -10.42 20.81 10.69
N ARG A 342 -10.24 19.53 10.35
CA ARG A 342 -10.79 18.41 11.14
C ARG A 342 -10.10 18.34 12.50
N THR A 343 -10.83 17.90 13.52
CA THR A 343 -10.27 17.78 14.86
C THR A 343 -9.51 16.46 15.00
N VAL A 344 -8.27 16.52 15.50
CA VAL A 344 -7.57 15.37 16.06
C VAL A 344 -7.94 15.29 17.53
N TRP A 345 -8.69 14.25 17.92
CA TRP A 345 -9.13 14.07 19.31
C TRP A 345 -8.15 13.21 20.09
N GLY A 346 -7.77 13.69 21.27
CA GLY A 346 -6.96 12.94 22.22
C GLY A 346 -7.58 12.91 23.62
N GLN A 347 -7.20 11.89 24.39
CA GLN A 347 -7.59 11.72 25.78
C GLN A 347 -6.39 11.41 26.66
N TYR A 348 -6.41 11.96 27.86
CA TYR A 348 -5.45 11.70 28.91
C TYR A 348 -6.19 11.17 30.14
N HIS A 349 -5.83 9.94 30.52
CA HIS A 349 -6.34 9.26 31.70
C HIS A 349 -5.21 9.20 32.74
N ALA A 350 -5.34 10.02 33.79
CA ALA A 350 -4.37 10.08 34.87
C ALA A 350 -4.54 8.90 35.83
N GLY A 351 -3.42 8.32 36.28
CA GLY A 351 -3.42 7.20 37.22
C GLY A 351 -2.10 7.09 37.98
N THR A 352 -1.94 5.99 38.70
CA THR A 352 -0.76 5.73 39.56
C THR A 352 0.27 4.81 38.91
N GLN A 353 -0.10 4.14 37.82
CA GLN A 353 0.80 3.31 37.02
C GLN A 353 1.79 4.17 36.21
N ALA A 354 2.82 3.52 35.65
CA ALA A 354 3.75 4.17 34.74
C ALA A 354 3.02 4.61 33.46
N PRO A 355 3.14 5.90 33.04
CA PRO A 355 2.40 6.43 31.91
C PRO A 355 2.86 5.83 30.58
N VAL A 356 1.89 5.51 29.72
CA VAL A 356 2.12 5.06 28.34
C VAL A 356 1.31 5.93 27.37
N PHE A 357 1.90 6.31 26.25
CA PHE A 357 1.16 6.94 25.14
C PHE A 357 0.78 5.88 24.11
N ILE A 358 -0.49 5.81 23.74
CA ILE A 358 -1.01 4.90 22.71
C ILE A 358 -1.54 5.74 21.54
N SER A 359 -1.06 5.49 20.32
CA SER A 359 -1.60 6.13 19.12
C SER A 359 -1.94 5.16 18.02
N ALA A 360 -2.78 5.59 17.10
CA ALA A 360 -3.10 4.91 15.86
C ALA A 360 -3.57 5.90 14.78
N GLY A 361 -3.63 5.43 13.54
CA GLY A 361 -4.14 6.21 12.42
C GLY A 361 -3.24 7.40 12.07
N GLN A 362 -1.93 7.32 12.35
CA GLN A 362 -0.92 8.22 11.80
C GLN A 362 -0.91 8.10 10.27
N HIS A 363 -0.82 6.86 9.78
CA HIS A 363 -1.15 6.52 8.40
C HIS A 363 -2.60 6.10 8.35
N ALA A 364 -3.40 6.83 7.56
CA ALA A 364 -4.85 6.71 7.70
C ALA A 364 -5.48 5.53 6.94
N ASN A 365 -4.74 4.92 6.02
CA ASN A 365 -5.12 3.68 5.33
C ASN A 365 -4.85 2.42 6.20
N GLU A 366 -4.05 2.53 7.26
CA GLU A 366 -3.69 1.44 8.19
C GLU A 366 -4.74 1.33 9.32
N THR A 367 -5.93 0.83 8.97
CA THR A 367 -7.13 1.06 9.77
C THR A 367 -7.34 0.15 10.98
N SER A 368 -6.66 -0.99 11.08
CA SER A 368 -6.83 -1.92 12.21
C SER A 368 -6.31 -1.36 13.53
N GLY A 369 -5.24 -0.54 13.47
CA GLY A 369 -4.65 0.12 14.63
C GLY A 369 -5.65 1.02 15.35
N ILE A 370 -6.52 1.71 14.61
CA ILE A 370 -7.55 2.61 15.16
C ILE A 370 -8.48 1.84 16.12
N VAL A 371 -9.01 0.70 15.66
CA VAL A 371 -9.92 -0.12 16.47
C VAL A 371 -9.15 -0.84 17.58
N GLY A 372 -7.92 -1.30 17.31
CA GLY A 372 -7.04 -1.91 18.32
C GLY A 372 -6.75 -0.98 19.50
N ALA A 373 -6.43 0.30 19.22
CA ALA A 373 -6.18 1.31 20.25
C ALA A 373 -7.42 1.59 21.09
N LEU A 374 -8.60 1.73 20.45
CA LEU A 374 -9.86 1.96 21.16
C LEU A 374 -10.22 0.76 22.06
N ARG A 375 -10.06 -0.46 21.57
CA ARG A 375 -10.32 -1.68 22.36
C ARG A 375 -9.35 -1.82 23.53
N ALA A 376 -8.06 -1.52 23.32
CA ALA A 376 -7.07 -1.55 24.39
C ALA A 376 -7.42 -0.52 25.47
N ALA A 377 -7.78 0.70 25.07
CA ALA A 377 -8.21 1.75 26.00
C ALA A 377 -9.48 1.40 26.78
N GLU A 378 -10.44 0.70 26.17
CA GLU A 378 -11.64 0.20 26.85
C GLU A 378 -11.27 -0.78 27.99
N VAL A 379 -10.31 -1.68 27.73
CA VAL A 379 -9.81 -2.62 28.74
C VAL A 379 -8.98 -1.92 29.83
N LEU A 380 -8.11 -0.97 29.45
CA LEU A 380 -7.23 -0.27 30.40
C LEU A 380 -8.00 0.59 31.39
N GLN A 381 -9.07 1.26 30.95
CA GLN A 381 -9.85 2.12 31.86
C GLN A 381 -10.61 1.38 32.95
N ALA A 382 -10.87 0.09 32.74
CA ALA A 382 -11.44 -0.76 33.78
C ALA A 382 -10.38 -1.16 34.84
N GLN A 383 -9.10 -0.88 34.61
CA GLN A 383 -8.01 -1.27 35.51
C GLN A 383 -7.71 -0.17 36.53
N PRO A 384 -7.64 -0.50 37.84
CA PRO A 384 -7.24 0.44 38.86
C PRO A 384 -5.85 1.03 38.60
N GLY A 385 -5.76 2.35 38.65
CA GLY A 385 -4.49 3.08 38.53
C GLY A 385 -3.95 3.19 37.10
N ALA A 386 -4.69 2.75 36.08
CA ALA A 386 -4.30 2.90 34.67
C ALA A 386 -3.89 4.35 34.36
N HIS A 387 -2.79 4.53 33.64
CA HIS A 387 -2.23 5.84 33.35
C HIS A 387 -1.76 5.88 31.90
N PHE A 388 -2.51 6.58 31.04
CA PHE A 388 -2.20 6.62 29.62
C PHE A 388 -2.74 7.86 28.91
N ALA A 389 -2.08 8.23 27.80
CA ALA A 389 -2.64 9.13 26.79
C ALA A 389 -3.02 8.32 25.54
N LEU A 390 -4.04 8.79 24.81
CA LEU A 390 -4.60 8.12 23.65
C LEU A 390 -4.89 9.10 22.52
N ILE A 391 -4.43 8.76 21.30
CA ILE A 391 -4.91 9.33 20.04
C ILE A 391 -5.28 8.18 19.11
N ALA A 392 -6.57 7.89 18.94
CA ALA A 392 -7.00 6.75 18.13
C ALA A 392 -7.01 7.03 16.61
N LEU A 393 -7.06 8.30 16.22
CA LEU A 393 -7.03 8.74 14.83
C LEU A 393 -6.23 10.03 14.73
N GLU A 394 -4.96 9.91 14.37
CA GLU A 394 -4.03 11.05 14.31
C GLU A 394 -4.12 11.84 12.99
N ASN A 395 -4.41 11.18 11.87
CA ASN A 395 -4.54 11.80 10.55
C ASN A 395 -6.00 11.76 10.02
N PRO A 396 -6.89 12.64 10.50
CA PRO A 396 -8.30 12.64 10.11
C PRO A 396 -8.54 13.09 8.66
N ASP A 397 -7.62 13.85 8.07
CA ASP A 397 -7.73 14.28 6.66
C ASP A 397 -7.40 13.14 5.70
N GLY A 398 -6.30 12.41 5.95
CA GLY A 398 -6.01 11.16 5.25
C GLY A 398 -7.14 10.16 5.42
N TYR A 399 -7.73 10.06 6.62
CA TYR A 399 -8.81 9.11 6.88
C TYR A 399 -10.08 9.43 6.10
N ALA A 400 -10.41 10.71 5.96
CA ALA A 400 -11.51 11.13 5.10
C ALA A 400 -11.26 10.78 3.64
N LEU A 401 -10.03 10.98 3.14
CA LEU A 401 -9.64 10.58 1.79
C LEU A 401 -9.70 9.05 1.61
N HIS A 402 -9.15 8.29 2.55
CA HIS A 402 -9.18 6.83 2.55
C HIS A 402 -10.61 6.32 2.38
N ARG A 403 -11.55 6.82 3.19
CA ARG A 403 -12.97 6.46 3.07
C ARG A 403 -13.58 6.79 1.70
N ALA A 404 -13.20 7.92 1.11
CA ALA A 404 -13.67 8.34 -0.21
C ALA A 404 -13.18 7.40 -1.33
N LEU A 405 -11.93 6.95 -1.22
CA LEU A 405 -11.34 6.02 -2.17
C LEU A 405 -11.87 4.59 -1.95
N SER A 406 -11.97 4.12 -0.70
CA SER A 406 -12.52 2.79 -0.38
C SER A 406 -14.00 2.64 -0.76
N ALA A 407 -14.78 3.73 -0.80
CA ALA A 407 -16.16 3.69 -1.26
C ALA A 407 -16.27 3.28 -2.75
N ARG A 408 -15.21 3.54 -3.53
CA ARG A 408 -15.10 3.13 -4.94
C ARG A 408 -14.36 1.81 -5.08
N HIS A 409 -13.21 1.69 -4.43
CA HIS A 409 -12.32 0.53 -4.52
C HIS A 409 -12.02 -0.02 -3.13
N PRO A 410 -12.92 -0.84 -2.55
CA PRO A 410 -12.76 -1.33 -1.17
C PRO A 410 -11.58 -2.29 -0.98
N GLY A 411 -11.04 -2.83 -2.07
CA GLY A 411 -9.95 -3.80 -2.07
C GLY A 411 -8.55 -3.23 -2.33
N HIS A 412 -8.38 -1.90 -2.48
CA HIS A 412 -7.07 -1.28 -2.76
C HIS A 412 -6.39 -0.74 -1.51
N MET A 413 -5.06 -0.62 -1.54
CA MET A 413 -4.18 -0.11 -0.47
C MET A 413 -4.38 1.37 -0.15
N HIS A 414 -4.66 2.17 -1.19
CA HIS A 414 -4.89 3.62 -1.09
C HIS A 414 -3.74 4.38 -0.42
N HIS A 415 -2.49 4.18 -0.86
CA HIS A 415 -1.36 4.93 -0.27
C HIS A 415 -1.48 6.45 -0.47
N ALA A 416 -2.28 6.92 -1.43
CA ALA A 416 -2.66 8.32 -1.56
C ALA A 416 -3.32 8.91 -0.29
N ALA A 417 -3.89 8.06 0.57
CA ALA A 417 -4.49 8.42 1.85
C ALA A 417 -3.59 8.13 3.06
N ARG A 418 -2.38 7.60 2.86
CA ARG A 418 -1.41 7.32 3.93
C ARG A 418 -0.99 8.62 4.64
N TYR A 419 -0.60 9.63 3.88
CA TYR A 419 -0.08 10.90 4.40
C TYR A 419 -1.17 11.92 4.72
N THR A 420 -0.79 13.02 5.38
CA THR A 420 -1.73 14.09 5.72
C THR A 420 -2.14 14.88 4.48
N ALA A 421 -3.01 15.89 4.64
CA ALA A 421 -3.34 16.81 3.55
C ALA A 421 -2.16 17.68 3.09
N LEU A 422 -1.07 17.76 3.86
CA LEU A 422 0.19 18.34 3.39
C LEU A 422 1.00 17.37 2.52
N GLY A 423 0.62 16.09 2.45
CA GLY A 423 1.39 15.03 1.80
C GLY A 423 2.63 14.59 2.57
N ASP A 424 2.73 14.92 3.86
CA ASP A 424 3.81 14.51 4.76
C ASP A 424 3.43 13.38 5.71
N ASP A 425 4.46 12.78 6.29
CA ASP A 425 4.35 11.92 7.46
C ASP A 425 4.38 12.75 8.74
N VAL A 426 3.32 12.65 9.56
CA VAL A 426 3.18 13.36 10.84
C VAL A 426 4.39 13.15 11.75
N GLU A 427 5.04 11.99 11.69
CA GLU A 427 6.21 11.68 12.52
C GLU A 427 7.40 12.61 12.25
N TYR A 428 7.55 13.15 11.04
CA TYR A 428 8.73 13.92 10.64
C TYR A 428 8.50 15.43 10.60
N ARG A 429 7.30 15.90 10.93
CA ARG A 429 6.99 17.33 11.00
C ARG A 429 7.67 17.98 12.20
N ASP A 430 8.64 18.85 11.98
CA ASP A 430 9.49 19.43 13.03
C ASP A 430 9.32 20.96 13.19
N HIS A 431 8.48 21.60 12.36
CA HIS A 431 8.28 23.06 12.37
C HIS A 431 6.79 23.42 12.33
N ALA A 432 6.46 24.60 12.87
CA ALA A 432 5.12 25.16 12.83
C ALA A 432 4.71 25.63 11.42
N PRO A 433 3.41 25.62 11.06
CA PRO A 433 2.29 25.10 11.86
C PRO A 433 2.32 23.57 11.99
N LEU A 434 2.11 23.07 13.21
CA LEU A 434 2.29 21.65 13.54
C LEU A 434 1.04 20.79 13.30
N TYR A 435 -0.14 21.41 13.17
CA TYR A 435 -1.42 20.76 12.87
C TYR A 435 -1.66 19.48 13.69
N GLU A 436 -1.84 18.32 13.04
CA GLU A 436 -2.10 17.04 13.69
C GLU A 436 -1.05 16.70 14.77
N ARG A 437 0.22 17.05 14.53
CA ARG A 437 1.32 16.76 15.45
C ARG A 437 1.22 17.49 16.79
N GLU A 438 0.49 18.61 16.86
CA GLU A 438 0.24 19.30 18.14
C GLU A 438 -0.48 18.39 19.14
N ALA A 439 -1.36 17.51 18.65
CA ALA A 439 -2.04 16.55 19.52
C ALA A 439 -1.04 15.54 20.10
N ARG A 440 -0.10 15.04 19.30
CA ARG A 440 0.97 14.14 19.77
C ARG A 440 1.83 14.79 20.84
N GLN A 441 2.27 16.02 20.61
CA GLN A 441 3.05 16.78 21.60
C GLN A 441 2.26 16.98 22.89
N SER A 442 0.96 17.27 22.78
CA SER A 442 0.07 17.39 23.94
C SER A 442 -0.04 16.07 24.71
N ALA A 443 -0.17 14.94 24.02
CA ALA A 443 -0.26 13.62 24.63
C ALA A 443 1.00 13.29 25.46
N LEU A 444 2.18 13.51 24.89
CA LEU A 444 3.46 13.29 25.55
C LEU A 444 3.68 14.26 26.72
N ALA A 445 3.38 15.54 26.53
CA ALA A 445 3.54 16.56 27.57
C ALA A 445 2.61 16.35 28.77
N LEU A 446 1.35 15.97 28.52
CA LEU A 446 0.36 15.72 29.58
C LEU A 446 0.67 14.45 30.37
N SER A 447 1.07 13.37 29.69
CA SER A 447 1.29 12.08 30.33
C SER A 447 2.69 11.90 30.93
N GLY A 448 3.70 12.58 30.38
CA GLY A 448 5.10 12.27 30.68
C GLY A 448 5.51 10.85 30.26
N ALA A 449 4.78 10.23 29.33
CA ALA A 449 5.02 8.86 28.89
C ALA A 449 6.41 8.69 28.28
N GLN A 450 7.13 7.68 28.76
CA GLN A 450 8.45 7.30 28.22
C GLN A 450 8.35 6.13 27.23
N LEU A 451 7.19 5.47 27.17
CA LEU A 451 6.81 4.49 26.15
C LEU A 451 5.70 5.05 25.28
N HIS A 452 5.91 5.00 23.97
CA HIS A 452 4.90 5.22 22.94
C HIS A 452 4.60 3.92 22.22
N VAL A 453 3.35 3.44 22.27
CA VAL A 453 2.85 2.32 21.47
C VAL A 453 2.11 2.91 20.27
N ASN A 454 2.71 2.81 19.09
CA ASN A 454 2.19 3.39 17.86
C ASN A 454 1.66 2.28 16.94
N LEU A 455 0.34 2.16 16.82
CA LEU A 455 -0.28 1.06 16.08
C LEU A 455 -0.37 1.38 14.59
N HIS A 456 0.31 0.57 13.79
CA HIS A 456 0.46 0.73 12.35
C HIS A 456 0.09 -0.55 11.59
N GLY A 457 0.04 -0.43 10.29
CA GLY A 457 -0.24 -1.50 9.35
C GLY A 457 0.58 -1.33 8.07
N TYR A 458 0.43 -2.28 7.15
CA TYR A 458 1.14 -2.24 5.87
C TYR A 458 0.37 -3.05 4.81
N PRO A 459 0.81 -3.03 3.54
CA PRO A 459 0.16 -3.76 2.46
C PRO A 459 -0.22 -5.19 2.83
N ALA A 460 -1.52 -5.49 2.71
CA ALA A 460 -2.04 -6.82 2.98
C ALA A 460 -1.83 -7.83 1.84
N HIS A 461 -1.38 -7.32 0.69
CA HIS A 461 -1.26 -8.01 -0.58
C HIS A 461 -0.14 -7.35 -1.42
N GLU A 462 0.18 -7.85 -2.62
CA GLU A 462 1.34 -7.35 -3.41
C GLU A 462 1.21 -5.89 -3.85
N TRP A 463 2.19 -5.06 -3.49
CA TRP A 463 2.29 -3.66 -3.95
C TRP A 463 3.22 -3.54 -5.16
N THR A 464 2.69 -3.07 -6.30
CA THR A 464 3.47 -2.94 -7.55
C THR A 464 3.46 -1.52 -8.13
N ARG A 465 4.50 -1.22 -8.92
CA ARG A 465 4.63 0.00 -9.73
C ARG A 465 5.07 -0.36 -11.16
N PRO A 466 4.17 -0.95 -11.99
CA PRO A 466 4.55 -1.60 -13.24
C PRO A 466 5.30 -0.68 -14.21
N LEU A 467 4.92 0.59 -14.32
CA LEU A 467 5.48 1.55 -15.27
C LEU A 467 6.72 2.29 -14.74
N SER A 468 7.09 2.05 -13.48
CA SER A 468 8.28 2.58 -12.82
C SER A 468 9.24 1.49 -12.34
N GLY A 469 9.40 0.40 -13.11
CA GLY A 469 10.35 -0.67 -12.80
C GLY A 469 9.77 -1.87 -12.04
N TYR A 470 8.45 -1.95 -11.91
CA TYR A 470 7.67 -3.00 -11.24
C TYR A 470 7.79 -3.03 -9.71
N VAL A 471 9.02 -3.09 -9.19
CA VAL A 471 9.29 -3.14 -7.75
C VAL A 471 9.24 -1.71 -7.19
N PRO A 472 8.49 -1.44 -6.10
CA PRO A 472 8.39 -0.10 -5.54
C PRO A 472 9.71 0.33 -4.90
N ARG A 473 10.47 1.17 -5.61
CA ARG A 473 11.78 1.68 -5.17
C ARG A 473 11.70 2.35 -3.79
N GLY A 474 12.65 2.02 -2.92
CA GLY A 474 12.69 2.52 -1.54
C GLY A 474 11.73 1.82 -0.58
N PHE A 475 10.84 0.98 -1.11
CA PHE A 475 9.86 0.20 -0.36
C PHE A 475 9.88 -1.27 -0.74
N GLU A 476 10.98 -1.76 -1.31
CA GLU A 476 11.10 -3.12 -1.84
C GLU A 476 10.80 -4.17 -0.77
N GLN A 477 11.18 -3.89 0.48
CA GLN A 477 10.89 -4.77 1.62
C GLN A 477 9.41 -4.83 2.00
N TRP A 478 8.61 -3.84 1.62
CA TRP A 478 7.18 -3.72 1.94
C TRP A 478 6.27 -4.26 0.85
N MET A 479 6.83 -4.55 -0.33
CA MET A 479 6.12 -5.06 -1.51
C MET A 479 5.23 -6.26 -1.21
N LEU A 480 5.69 -7.20 -0.37
CA LEU A 480 4.98 -8.45 -0.09
C LEU A 480 4.60 -8.59 1.40
N PRO A 481 3.41 -9.14 1.69
CA PRO A 481 3.01 -9.50 3.05
C PRO A 481 3.90 -10.61 3.61
N LYS A 482 4.30 -10.47 4.89
CA LYS A 482 5.28 -11.32 5.58
C LYS A 482 4.94 -11.61 7.04
N GLY A 483 3.67 -11.44 7.40
CA GLY A 483 3.12 -11.62 8.73
C GLY A 483 3.05 -10.32 9.53
N PHE A 484 2.52 -10.43 10.74
CA PHE A 484 2.61 -9.37 11.74
C PHE A 484 4.04 -9.24 12.25
N PHE A 485 4.53 -8.00 12.34
CA PHE A 485 5.87 -7.73 12.85
C PHE A 485 5.92 -6.47 13.71
N LEU A 486 7.01 -6.31 14.45
CA LEU A 486 7.22 -5.21 15.40
C LEU A 486 8.47 -4.43 15.03
N ILE A 487 8.39 -3.10 15.10
CA ILE A 487 9.55 -2.22 15.00
C ILE A 487 9.74 -1.53 16.34
N LEU A 488 10.90 -1.74 16.95
CA LEU A 488 11.30 -1.10 18.19
C LEU A 488 12.26 0.05 17.88
N ARG A 489 11.89 1.25 18.29
CA ARG A 489 12.74 2.44 18.27
C ARG A 489 13.10 2.84 19.69
N TYR A 490 14.35 3.22 19.93
CA TYR A 490 14.81 3.63 21.25
C TYR A 490 15.85 4.75 21.22
N HIS A 491 15.90 5.56 22.26
CA HIS A 491 16.94 6.59 22.43
C HIS A 491 18.27 5.97 22.85
N ALA A 492 19.37 6.70 22.65
CA ALA A 492 20.67 6.29 23.16
C ALA A 492 20.60 6.01 24.68
N GLY A 493 21.12 4.87 25.13
CA GLY A 493 21.03 4.42 26.53
C GLY A 493 19.76 3.64 26.90
N TRP A 494 18.76 3.56 26.02
CA TRP A 494 17.49 2.87 26.27
C TRP A 494 17.40 1.47 25.68
N GLN A 495 18.49 0.95 25.11
CA GLN A 495 18.50 -0.35 24.42
C GLN A 495 18.03 -1.51 25.31
N LEU A 496 18.50 -1.57 26.57
CA LEU A 496 18.13 -2.65 27.50
C LEU A 496 16.63 -2.64 27.86
N PRO A 497 16.04 -1.54 28.37
CA PRO A 497 14.60 -1.52 28.66
C PRO A 497 13.75 -1.71 27.39
N ALA A 498 14.18 -1.19 26.24
CA ALA A 498 13.49 -1.37 24.97
C ALA A 498 13.50 -2.85 24.52
N ARG A 499 14.64 -3.53 24.62
CA ARG A 499 14.75 -4.96 24.29
C ARG A 499 13.89 -5.82 25.23
N ALA A 500 13.92 -5.53 26.53
CA ALA A 500 13.08 -6.23 27.51
C ALA A 500 11.58 -6.08 27.19
N LEU A 501 11.15 -4.89 26.76
CA LEU A 501 9.79 -4.65 26.29
C LEU A 501 9.46 -5.54 25.08
N LEU A 502 10.31 -5.54 24.06
CA LEU A 502 10.08 -6.32 22.83
C LEU A 502 9.96 -7.82 23.12
N GLU A 503 10.87 -8.39 23.91
CA GLU A 503 10.84 -9.80 24.30
C GLU A 503 9.57 -10.14 25.10
N ALA A 504 9.20 -9.30 26.06
CA ALA A 504 8.01 -9.50 26.89
C ALA A 504 6.70 -9.39 26.09
N VAL A 505 6.65 -8.51 25.08
CA VAL A 505 5.51 -8.37 24.17
C VAL A 505 5.41 -9.59 23.26
N CYS A 506 6.50 -10.00 22.59
CA CYS A 506 6.53 -11.17 21.73
C CYS A 506 6.11 -12.44 22.49
N ALA A 507 6.63 -12.63 23.71
CA ALA A 507 6.31 -13.78 24.54
C ALA A 507 4.81 -13.87 24.88
N ARG A 508 4.15 -12.73 25.14
CA ARG A 508 2.70 -12.64 25.39
C ARG A 508 1.88 -12.85 24.12
N LEU A 509 2.32 -12.29 22.99
CA LEU A 509 1.59 -12.39 21.73
C LEU A 509 1.50 -13.82 21.17
N ARG A 510 2.39 -14.73 21.59
CA ARG A 510 2.24 -16.18 21.33
C ARG A 510 0.89 -16.75 21.76
N GLN A 511 0.26 -16.15 22.76
CA GLN A 511 -1.02 -16.60 23.30
C GLN A 511 -2.21 -16.08 22.49
N VAL A 512 -2.00 -15.19 21.51
CA VAL A 512 -3.08 -14.69 20.65
C VAL A 512 -3.48 -15.77 19.66
N PRO A 513 -4.72 -16.31 19.73
CA PRO A 513 -5.14 -17.42 18.89
C PRO A 513 -4.98 -17.11 17.40
N GLY A 514 -4.31 -18.00 16.66
CA GLY A 514 -4.13 -17.91 15.22
C GLY A 514 -2.96 -17.04 14.73
N LEU A 515 -2.32 -16.22 15.59
CA LEU A 515 -1.23 -15.33 15.18
C LEU A 515 0.03 -16.08 14.71
N ALA A 516 0.43 -17.13 15.44
CA ALA A 516 1.59 -17.93 15.06
C ALA A 516 1.41 -18.57 13.67
N ASP A 517 0.23 -19.16 13.43
CA ASP A 517 -0.08 -19.82 12.15
C ASP A 517 -0.21 -18.79 11.02
N PHE A 518 -0.82 -17.63 11.30
CA PHE A 518 -0.91 -16.52 10.36
C PHE A 518 0.48 -16.06 9.89
N ASN A 519 1.38 -15.79 10.84
CA ASN A 519 2.75 -15.38 10.54
C ASN A 519 3.54 -16.45 9.79
N ALA A 520 3.38 -17.71 10.17
CA ALA A 520 4.06 -18.83 9.50
C ALA A 520 3.62 -18.96 8.04
N ARG A 521 2.31 -18.85 7.76
CA ARG A 521 1.79 -18.93 6.38
C ARG A 521 2.28 -17.76 5.51
N GLN A 522 2.18 -16.53 5.99
CA GLN A 522 2.63 -15.37 5.20
C GLN A 522 4.14 -15.39 4.96
N ARG A 523 4.95 -15.75 5.97
CA ARG A 523 6.40 -15.89 5.81
C ARG A 523 6.78 -16.98 4.80
N ALA A 524 6.12 -18.13 4.84
CA ALA A 524 6.39 -19.20 3.86
C ALA A 524 6.08 -18.76 2.42
N LEU A 525 5.00 -18.00 2.22
CA LEU A 525 4.66 -17.43 0.92
C LEU A 525 5.67 -16.35 0.49
N TYR A 526 6.04 -15.44 1.40
CA TYR A 526 7.07 -14.43 1.18
C TYR A 526 8.39 -15.07 0.74
N GLU A 527 8.89 -16.06 1.48
CA GLU A 527 10.21 -16.67 1.24
C GLU A 527 10.30 -17.39 -0.10
N HIS A 528 9.16 -17.89 -0.59
CA HIS A 528 9.09 -18.51 -1.90
C HIS A 528 9.41 -17.53 -3.04
N HIS A 529 9.01 -16.27 -2.90
CA HIS A 529 9.14 -15.25 -3.96
C HIS A 529 10.27 -14.26 -3.69
N ALA A 530 10.39 -13.74 -2.48
CA ALA A 530 11.37 -12.72 -2.10
C ALA A 530 12.68 -13.31 -1.52
N GLY A 531 12.73 -14.61 -1.21
CA GLY A 531 13.86 -15.23 -0.53
C GLY A 531 13.81 -15.06 1.00
N PRO A 532 14.90 -15.42 1.72
CA PRO A 532 14.91 -15.46 3.18
C PRO A 532 14.48 -14.14 3.82
N LEU A 533 13.71 -14.22 4.91
CA LEU A 533 13.27 -13.04 5.65
C LEU A 533 14.49 -12.33 6.28
N PRO A 534 14.69 -11.02 6.05
CA PRO A 534 15.88 -10.31 6.50
C PRO A 534 15.82 -9.84 7.97
N PHE A 535 14.83 -10.29 8.74
CA PHE A 535 14.54 -9.77 10.09
C PHE A 535 14.75 -10.83 11.17
N GLU A 536 15.10 -10.38 12.39
CA GLU A 536 15.08 -11.25 13.57
C GLU A 536 13.67 -11.77 13.79
N VAL A 537 13.52 -13.04 14.16
CA VAL A 537 12.22 -13.62 14.51
C VAL A 537 12.23 -14.03 15.98
N LEU A 538 11.43 -13.34 16.79
CA LEU A 538 11.21 -13.65 18.20
C LEU A 538 9.81 -14.24 18.34
N ASP A 539 9.72 -15.45 18.89
CA ASP A 539 8.44 -16.09 19.16
C ASP A 539 7.47 -16.17 17.96
N GLY A 540 8.05 -16.30 16.75
CA GLY A 540 7.29 -16.35 15.49
C GLY A 540 6.88 -15.00 14.92
N ILE A 541 7.30 -13.89 15.53
CA ILE A 541 7.05 -12.51 15.12
C ILE A 541 8.35 -11.89 14.60
N ALA A 542 8.32 -11.35 13.39
CA ALA A 542 9.48 -10.65 12.85
C ALA A 542 9.68 -9.32 13.59
N CYS A 543 10.94 -8.92 13.79
CA CYS A 543 11.30 -7.79 14.62
C CYS A 543 12.40 -6.95 13.96
N MET A 544 12.24 -5.63 14.04
CA MET A 544 13.27 -4.66 13.68
C MET A 544 13.59 -3.78 14.89
N GLN A 545 14.85 -3.36 15.02
CA GLN A 545 15.30 -2.50 16.10
C GLN A 545 16.16 -1.38 15.53
N SER A 546 15.94 -0.15 15.99
CA SER A 546 16.75 1.00 15.59
C SER A 546 16.87 2.05 16.68
N GLN A 547 18.03 2.71 16.76
CA GLN A 547 18.20 3.86 17.65
C GLN A 547 17.66 5.12 16.97
N THR A 548 16.91 5.94 17.71
CA THR A 548 16.32 7.22 17.28
C THR A 548 16.52 8.31 18.35
N SER A 549 16.13 9.54 18.05
CA SER A 549 16.01 10.63 19.04
C SER A 549 14.63 11.30 19.02
N HIS A 550 13.70 10.77 18.22
CA HIS A 550 12.35 11.31 18.07
C HIS A 550 11.44 10.90 19.23
N ASP A 551 10.51 11.80 19.58
CA ASP A 551 9.38 11.58 20.48
C ASP A 551 9.77 10.87 21.81
N ALA A 552 9.11 9.75 22.14
CA ALA A 552 9.33 9.03 23.39
C ALA A 552 10.65 8.23 23.39
N PRO A 553 11.33 8.08 24.54
CA PRO A 553 12.54 7.28 24.68
C PRO A 553 12.45 5.85 24.16
N VAL A 554 11.28 5.22 24.27
CA VAL A 554 10.98 3.93 23.67
C VAL A 554 9.70 4.06 22.85
N THR A 555 9.75 3.66 21.59
CA THR A 555 8.57 3.59 20.72
C THR A 555 8.45 2.17 20.16
N LEU A 556 7.32 1.51 20.46
CA LEU A 556 6.96 0.22 19.88
C LEU A 556 5.94 0.47 18.77
N ILE A 557 6.32 0.13 17.54
CA ILE A 557 5.49 0.24 16.35
C ILE A 557 5.02 -1.16 15.94
N THR A 558 3.74 -1.31 15.64
CA THR A 558 3.17 -2.56 15.15
C THR A 558 2.98 -2.51 13.65
N GLU A 559 3.16 -3.62 12.94
CA GLU A 559 2.96 -3.66 11.49
C GLU A 559 2.10 -4.87 11.17
N PHE A 560 0.78 -4.65 11.04
CA PHE A 560 -0.18 -5.67 10.61
C PHE A 560 -0.53 -5.50 9.13
N PRO A 561 -0.52 -6.56 8.31
CA PRO A 561 -0.95 -6.49 6.90
C PRO A 561 -2.47 -6.22 6.81
N ASP A 562 -2.91 -4.96 6.86
CA ASP A 562 -4.31 -4.58 7.13
C ASP A 562 -4.95 -3.61 6.12
N GLU A 563 -4.19 -3.04 5.19
CA GLU A 563 -4.68 -1.92 4.35
C GLU A 563 -5.92 -2.28 3.51
N THR A 564 -6.15 -3.57 3.23
CA THR A 564 -7.28 -4.03 2.39
C THR A 564 -8.17 -5.10 3.03
N VAL A 565 -8.03 -5.33 4.34
CA VAL A 565 -8.73 -6.46 5.01
C VAL A 565 -10.10 -6.03 5.56
N HIS A 566 -11.08 -6.94 5.43
CA HIS A 566 -12.45 -6.77 5.94
C HIS A 566 -12.94 -8.06 6.63
N GLY A 567 -14.11 -8.02 7.26
CA GLY A 567 -14.73 -9.21 7.85
C GLY A 567 -13.92 -9.79 9.02
N ASP A 568 -13.73 -11.11 9.01
CA ASP A 568 -12.95 -11.82 10.03
C ASP A 568 -11.47 -11.44 10.03
N ALA A 569 -10.90 -11.15 8.85
CA ALA A 569 -9.50 -10.73 8.76
C ALA A 569 -9.29 -9.38 9.45
N PHE A 570 -10.22 -8.43 9.29
CA PHE A 570 -10.19 -7.15 10.01
C PHE A 570 -10.39 -7.33 11.52
N ARG A 571 -11.33 -8.19 11.94
CA ARG A 571 -11.51 -8.56 13.36
C ARG A 571 -10.26 -9.15 13.98
N PHE A 572 -9.59 -10.03 13.25
CA PHE A 572 -8.35 -10.63 13.67
C PHE A 572 -7.23 -9.59 13.79
N ALA A 573 -7.07 -8.72 12.78
CA ALA A 573 -6.10 -7.63 12.78
C ALA A 573 -6.24 -6.73 14.01
N HIS A 574 -7.43 -6.17 14.25
CA HIS A 574 -7.63 -5.28 15.41
C HIS A 574 -7.63 -6.01 16.76
N THR A 575 -7.81 -7.34 16.78
CA THR A 575 -7.58 -8.17 17.97
C THR A 575 -6.09 -8.27 18.29
N VAL A 576 -5.25 -8.53 17.29
CA VAL A 576 -3.79 -8.56 17.46
C VAL A 576 -3.28 -7.20 17.93
N GLN A 577 -3.70 -6.11 17.27
CA GLN A 577 -3.36 -4.74 17.66
C GLN A 577 -3.72 -4.42 19.12
N MET A 578 -4.94 -4.77 19.54
CA MET A 578 -5.38 -4.62 20.93
C MET A 578 -4.48 -5.39 21.90
N HIS A 579 -4.21 -6.67 21.62
CA HIS A 579 -3.37 -7.49 22.49
C HIS A 579 -1.92 -6.99 22.54
N THR A 580 -1.39 -6.45 21.46
CA THR A 580 -0.06 -5.84 21.44
C THR A 580 0.01 -4.61 22.34
N ALA A 581 -0.97 -3.71 22.25
CA ALA A 581 -1.02 -2.54 23.12
C ALA A 581 -1.14 -2.93 24.61
N LEU A 582 -2.00 -3.89 24.94
CA LEU A 582 -2.15 -4.39 26.32
C LEU A 582 -0.88 -5.08 26.82
N ALA A 583 -0.23 -5.90 25.99
CA ALA A 583 1.03 -6.56 26.34
C ALA A 583 2.15 -5.56 26.59
N ALA A 584 2.22 -4.50 25.78
CA ALA A 584 3.22 -3.44 25.92
C ALA A 584 3.00 -2.63 27.21
N VAL A 585 1.76 -2.20 27.48
CA VAL A 585 1.42 -1.49 28.72
C VAL A 585 1.72 -2.34 29.95
N GLN A 586 1.39 -3.63 29.92
CA GLN A 586 1.64 -4.54 31.03
C GLN A 586 3.15 -4.73 31.27
N ALA A 587 3.92 -5.03 30.21
CA ALA A 587 5.37 -5.20 30.32
C ALA A 587 6.06 -3.91 30.81
N TRP A 588 5.55 -2.75 30.41
CA TRP A 588 6.12 -1.47 30.81
C TRP A 588 6.01 -1.20 32.31
N GLN A 589 4.97 -1.71 32.98
CA GLN A 589 4.82 -1.54 34.43
C GLN A 589 6.00 -2.15 35.19
N ASP A 590 6.47 -3.32 34.78
CA ASP A 590 7.61 -3.98 35.41
C ASP A 590 8.92 -3.25 35.08
N ILE A 591 9.12 -2.90 33.81
CA ILE A 591 10.34 -2.24 33.32
C ILE A 591 10.53 -0.86 33.97
N ALA A 592 9.44 -0.08 34.11
CA ALA A 592 9.51 1.26 34.64
C ALA A 592 9.98 1.32 36.11
N THR A 593 9.79 0.26 36.89
CA THR A 593 10.29 0.19 38.29
C THR A 593 11.81 0.16 38.39
N HIS A 594 12.50 -0.21 37.31
CA HIS A 594 13.95 -0.32 37.25
C HIS A 594 14.61 0.84 36.48
N LEU A 595 13.82 1.78 35.97
CA LEU A 595 14.36 2.98 35.33
C LEU A 595 14.89 3.96 36.39
N PRO A 596 16.03 4.61 36.16
CA PRO A 596 16.50 5.65 37.05
C PRO A 596 15.43 6.75 37.13
N SER A 597 15.05 7.14 38.35
CA SER A 597 14.12 8.24 38.53
C SER A 597 14.65 9.47 37.80
N PRO A 598 13.80 10.24 37.09
CA PRO A 598 14.25 11.48 36.46
C PRO A 598 14.84 12.34 37.57
N VAL A 599 16.15 12.61 37.48
CA VAL A 599 16.85 13.47 38.43
C VAL A 599 16.12 14.80 38.40
N GLY A 600 15.43 15.11 39.50
CA GLY A 600 14.75 16.39 39.65
C GLY A 600 15.76 17.50 39.39
N THR A 601 15.43 18.40 38.47
CA THR A 601 16.08 19.69 38.38
C THR A 601 15.88 20.39 39.71
N SER A 602 16.86 20.25 40.59
CA SER A 602 16.94 21.03 41.81
C SER A 602 17.08 22.48 41.38
N SER A 603 16.00 23.23 41.59
CA SER A 603 16.03 24.69 41.64
C SER A 603 16.97 25.08 42.77
N GLN A 604 18.26 25.24 42.46
CA GLN A 604 19.13 26.07 43.28
C GLN A 604 18.73 27.53 43.05
N THR A 605 17.69 27.95 43.76
CA THR A 605 17.59 29.34 44.22
C THR A 605 18.58 29.49 45.37
N GLY A 606 19.77 29.99 45.07
CA GLY A 606 20.76 30.42 46.04
C GLY A 606 20.95 31.93 45.96
N LEU A 607 20.39 32.61 46.96
CA LEU A 607 20.67 33.96 47.50
C LEU A 607 20.83 35.14 46.54
#